data_AF-A0AA38LBT6-F1
#
_entry.id   AF-A0AA38LBT6-F1
#
_cell.length_a   1.000
_cell.length_b   1.000
_cell.length_c   1.000
_cell.angle_alpha   90.00
_cell.angle_beta   90.00
_cell.angle_gamma   90.00
#
_symmetry.space_group_name_H-M   'P 1'
#
loop_
_entity.id
_entity.type
_entity.pdbx_description
1 polymer ?
#
loop_
_entity_poly.entity_id
_entity_poly.type
_entity_poly.pdbx_seq_one_letter_code
_entity_poly.pdbx_strand_id
1 'polypeptide(L)'
;CKGKPYMSEKSGFYYALSQVQQELIFIDEITGSSNPYFPLNGATLQIYWTTLLDNTLERILEFDKILDAFERGEKFYLYTGRGPSSEALHLGHLIPFMFTKYLQDAFKVPLVIQLTDDEKCMWKNLTVEESQRLARENAKDIIACGFDVSRTFIFSDFDYVGG
;
A
#
# COMPACT_ATOMS: atom_id res chain seq x y z
N CYS A 1 -11.52 23.61 21.65
CA CYS A 1 -11.33 22.14 21.57
C CYS A 1 -12.69 21.45 21.42
N LYS A 2 -13.12 21.15 20.20
CA LYS A 2 -14.30 20.31 19.94
C LYS A 2 -13.83 19.12 19.13
N GLY A 3 -14.07 17.92 19.67
CA GLY A 3 -13.71 16.65 19.06
C GLY A 3 -14.36 16.50 17.68
N LYS A 4 -13.57 16.02 16.73
CA LYS A 4 -14.05 15.44 15.48
C LYS A 4 -13.89 13.92 15.57
N PRO A 5 -14.81 13.14 14.98
CA PRO A 5 -14.82 11.69 15.14
C PRO A 5 -13.56 11.10 14.49
N TYR A 6 -12.79 10.37 15.28
CA TYR A 6 -11.64 9.60 14.82
C TYR A 6 -12.17 8.45 13.95
N MET A 7 -11.74 8.43 12.69
CA MET A 7 -12.05 7.41 11.68
C MET A 7 -11.88 5.99 12.24
N SER A 8 -12.99 5.30 12.49
CA SER A 8 -13.03 3.94 13.06
C SER A 8 -13.01 2.81 12.02
N GLU A 9 -12.81 3.11 10.74
CA GLU A 9 -12.85 2.14 9.63
C GLU A 9 -11.46 1.79 9.06
N LYS A 10 -10.38 2.39 9.58
CA LYS A 10 -8.99 2.14 9.14
C LYS A 10 -8.43 0.76 9.55
N SER A 11 -9.17 -0.10 10.25
CA SER A 11 -8.58 -1.31 10.87
C SER A 11 -8.53 -2.53 9.96
N GLY A 12 -9.53 -2.75 9.09
CA GLY A 12 -9.67 -4.00 8.33
C GLY A 12 -8.68 -4.17 7.18
N PHE A 13 -8.61 -3.17 6.30
CA PHE A 13 -7.75 -3.18 5.10
C PHE A 13 -6.25 -3.18 5.45
N TYR A 14 -5.86 -2.36 6.43
CA TYR A 14 -4.48 -2.30 6.92
C TYR A 14 -4.05 -3.62 7.59
N TYR A 15 -4.95 -4.28 8.33
CA TYR A 15 -4.66 -5.57 8.93
C TYR A 15 -4.43 -6.66 7.88
N ALA A 16 -5.28 -6.75 6.86
CA ALA A 16 -5.13 -7.68 5.75
C ALA A 16 -3.81 -7.49 4.99
N LEU A 17 -3.46 -6.23 4.65
CA LEU A 17 -2.20 -5.91 3.98
C LEU A 17 -0.97 -6.22 4.84
N SER A 18 -1.04 -5.99 6.16
CA SER A 18 0.05 -6.31 7.09
C SER A 18 0.30 -7.82 7.22
N GLN A 19 -0.76 -8.63 7.18
CA GLN A 19 -0.66 -10.09 7.22
C GLN A 19 -0.07 -10.65 5.92
N VAL A 20 -0.46 -10.09 4.78
CA VAL A 20 0.10 -10.45 3.46
C VAL A 20 1.57 -10.08 3.36
N GLN A 21 1.97 -8.92 3.91
CA GLN A 21 3.38 -8.54 4.00
C GLN A 21 4.18 -9.54 4.85
N GLN A 22 3.64 -10.04 5.96
CA GLN A 22 4.30 -11.06 6.78
C GLN A 22 4.43 -12.41 6.06
N GLU A 23 3.40 -12.84 5.33
CA GLU A 23 3.45 -14.08 4.55
C GLU A 23 4.46 -14.01 3.40
N LEU A 24 4.64 -12.85 2.78
CA LEU A 24 5.62 -12.67 1.71
C LEU A 24 7.06 -12.56 2.23
N ILE A 25 7.27 -11.98 3.41
CA ILE A 25 8.56 -12.02 4.11
C ILE A 25 8.91 -13.49 4.43
N PHE A 26 7.93 -14.26 4.90
CA PHE A 26 8.10 -15.68 5.17
C PHE A 26 8.40 -16.48 3.88
N ILE A 27 7.77 -16.13 2.76
CA ILE A 27 8.07 -16.74 1.45
C ILE A 27 9.48 -16.34 0.96
N ASP A 28 9.93 -15.10 1.14
CA ASP A 28 11.30 -14.66 0.81
C ASP A 28 12.33 -15.40 1.68
N GLU A 29 12.02 -15.62 2.97
CA GLU A 29 12.84 -16.44 3.89
C GLU A 29 12.88 -17.92 3.49
N ILE A 30 11.77 -18.49 3.01
CA ILE A 30 11.69 -19.90 2.56
C ILE A 30 12.34 -20.09 1.19
N THR A 31 12.14 -19.15 0.27
CA THR A 31 12.57 -19.29 -1.12
C THR A 31 14.03 -18.92 -1.30
N GLY A 32 14.57 -18.04 -0.43
CA GLY A 32 15.94 -17.58 -0.45
C GLY A 32 16.26 -16.89 -1.77
N SER A 33 16.55 -15.58 -1.77
CA SER A 33 16.86 -14.80 -2.97
C SER A 33 18.14 -15.21 -3.73
N SER A 34 18.65 -16.42 -3.51
CA SER A 34 19.77 -17.03 -4.21
C SER A 34 19.57 -18.50 -4.61
N ASN A 35 18.34 -19.06 -4.64
CA ASN A 35 18.14 -20.46 -5.04
C ASN A 35 18.01 -20.63 -6.58
N PRO A 36 19.02 -21.16 -7.30
CA PRO A 36 18.98 -21.30 -8.76
C PRO A 36 18.10 -22.46 -9.27
N TYR A 37 17.45 -23.22 -8.38
CA TYR A 37 16.66 -24.41 -8.74
C TYR A 37 15.16 -24.15 -8.97
N PHE A 38 14.69 -22.91 -8.78
CA PHE A 38 13.33 -22.50 -9.16
C PHE A 38 13.37 -21.45 -10.28
N PRO A 39 13.50 -21.85 -11.56
CA PRO A 39 13.21 -20.95 -12.66
C PRO A 39 11.69 -20.73 -12.66
N LEU A 40 11.25 -19.67 -11.97
CA LEU A 40 9.84 -19.28 -11.98
C LEU A 40 9.51 -18.79 -13.39
N ASN A 41 9.06 -19.71 -14.24
CA ASN A 41 8.53 -19.35 -15.55
C ASN A 41 7.24 -18.51 -15.36
N GLY A 42 6.84 -17.77 -16.40
CA GLY A 42 5.70 -16.84 -16.32
C GLY A 42 4.40 -17.48 -15.82
N ALA A 43 4.19 -18.78 -16.07
CA ALA A 43 3.01 -19.49 -15.59
C ALA A 43 3.09 -19.79 -14.08
N THR A 44 4.27 -20.13 -13.56
CA THR A 44 4.47 -20.32 -12.13
C THR A 44 4.30 -19.01 -11.37
N LEU A 45 4.89 -17.90 -11.85
CA LEU A 45 4.67 -16.56 -11.27
C LEU A 45 3.18 -16.17 -11.29
N GLN A 46 2.47 -16.48 -12.38
CA GLN A 46 1.04 -16.21 -12.48
C GLN A 46 0.23 -16.99 -11.45
N ILE A 47 0.53 -18.27 -11.24
CA ILE A 47 -0.17 -19.10 -10.24
C ILE A 47 0.11 -18.57 -8.83
N TYR A 48 1.37 -18.29 -8.49
CA TYR A 48 1.71 -17.71 -7.19
C TYR A 48 1.02 -16.36 -6.97
N TRP A 49 0.97 -15.51 -8.00
CA TRP A 49 0.29 -14.22 -7.93
C TRP A 49 -1.22 -14.39 -7.75
N THR A 50 -1.87 -15.29 -8.49
CA THR A 50 -3.31 -15.57 -8.33
C THR A 50 -3.60 -16.13 -6.94
N THR A 51 -2.82 -17.09 -6.46
CA THR A 51 -3.00 -17.64 -5.11
C THR A 51 -2.76 -16.61 -4.02
N LEU A 52 -1.75 -15.75 -4.17
CA LEU A 52 -1.50 -14.64 -3.25
C LEU A 52 -2.67 -13.65 -3.26
N LEU A 53 -3.17 -13.29 -4.45
CA LEU A 53 -4.32 -12.42 -4.62
C LEU A 53 -5.56 -12.99 -3.94
N ASP A 54 -5.89 -14.25 -4.19
CA ASP A 54 -7.09 -14.89 -3.63
C ASP A 54 -7.03 -14.92 -2.09
N ASN A 55 -5.91 -15.37 -1.52
CA ASN A 55 -5.72 -15.36 -0.06
C ASN A 55 -5.71 -13.93 0.53
N THR A 56 -5.18 -12.95 -0.21
CA THR A 56 -5.19 -11.54 0.20
C THR A 56 -6.62 -11.01 0.20
N LEU A 57 -7.37 -11.25 -0.87
CA LEU A 57 -8.75 -10.79 -1.04
C LEU A 57 -9.68 -11.40 0.01
N GLU A 58 -9.57 -12.70 0.30
CA GLU A 58 -10.32 -13.38 1.36
C GLU A 58 -10.07 -12.76 2.75
N ARG A 59 -8.89 -12.18 2.96
CA ARG A 59 -8.52 -11.55 4.23
C ARG A 59 -8.90 -10.08 4.32
N ILE A 60 -9.27 -9.44 3.21
CA ILE A 60 -9.74 -8.05 3.22
C ILE A 60 -11.13 -8.05 3.85
N LEU A 61 -11.16 -7.54 5.09
CA LEU A 61 -12.39 -7.32 5.81
C LEU A 61 -13.33 -6.44 4.96
N GLU A 62 -14.53 -6.95 4.71
CA GLU A 62 -15.61 -6.27 3.97
C GLU A 62 -15.40 -6.11 2.45
N PHE A 63 -14.55 -6.92 1.80
CA PHE A 63 -14.40 -6.87 0.34
C PHE A 63 -15.73 -7.09 -0.41
N ASP A 64 -16.59 -7.99 0.09
CA ASP A 64 -17.92 -8.24 -0.49
C ASP A 64 -18.78 -6.96 -0.54
N LYS A 65 -18.69 -6.09 0.49
CA LYS A 65 -19.43 -4.82 0.49
C LYS A 65 -18.92 -3.85 -0.59
N ILE A 66 -17.62 -3.88 -0.88
CA ILE A 66 -17.01 -3.07 -1.93
C ILE A 66 -17.49 -3.57 -3.30
N LEU A 67 -17.55 -4.89 -3.50
CA LEU A 67 -18.10 -5.49 -4.72
C LEU A 67 -19.57 -5.12 -4.89
N ASP A 68 -20.39 -5.30 -3.85
CA ASP A 68 -21.80 -4.94 -3.87
C ASP A 68 -22.01 -3.44 -4.18
N ALA A 69 -21.21 -2.56 -3.58
CA ALA A 69 -21.26 -1.12 -3.84
C ALA A 69 -20.86 -0.80 -5.29
N PHE A 70 -19.83 -1.47 -5.82
CA PHE A 70 -19.41 -1.32 -7.21
C PHE A 70 -20.50 -1.78 -8.18
N GLU A 71 -21.14 -2.92 -7.93
CA GLU A 71 -22.25 -3.43 -8.75
C GLU A 71 -23.47 -2.51 -8.74
N ARG A 72 -23.73 -1.83 -7.61
CA ARG A 72 -24.77 -0.79 -7.50
C ARG A 72 -24.38 0.54 -8.16
N GLY A 73 -23.15 0.67 -8.67
CA GLY A 73 -22.64 1.91 -9.26
C GLY A 73 -22.35 3.00 -8.22
N GLU A 74 -22.19 2.63 -6.95
CA GLU A 74 -21.80 3.56 -5.89
C GLU A 74 -20.34 3.97 -6.04
N LYS A 75 -20.05 5.23 -5.71
CA LYS A 75 -18.69 5.76 -5.80
C LYS A 75 -17.93 5.43 -4.52
N PHE A 76 -16.71 4.95 -4.67
CA PHE A 76 -15.75 4.78 -3.57
C PHE A 76 -14.35 5.18 -4.04
N TYR A 77 -13.39 5.15 -3.13
CA TYR A 77 -11.98 5.40 -3.40
C TYR A 77 -11.10 4.45 -2.60
N LEU A 78 -9.87 4.23 -3.07
CA LEU A 78 -8.86 3.44 -2.38
C LEU A 78 -8.02 4.36 -1.49
N TYR A 79 -7.61 3.86 -0.33
CA TYR A 79 -6.73 4.57 0.58
C TYR A 79 -5.62 3.66 1.10
N THR A 80 -4.39 4.13 1.02
CA THR A 80 -3.20 3.44 1.54
C THR A 80 -2.21 4.46 2.09
N GLY A 81 -1.13 3.99 2.72
CA GLY A 81 -0.11 4.88 3.26
C GLY A 81 1.27 4.28 3.37
N ARG A 82 2.26 5.15 3.52
CA ARG A 82 3.67 4.81 3.69
C ARG A 82 4.32 5.72 4.72
N GLY A 83 4.88 5.12 5.77
CA GLY A 83 5.81 5.81 6.66
C GLY A 83 7.21 5.83 6.06
N PRO A 84 7.74 7.00 5.64
CA PRO A 84 9.06 7.09 5.02
C PRO A 84 10.14 6.88 6.09
N SER A 85 10.81 5.74 6.04
CA SER A 85 11.79 5.33 7.07
C SER A 85 13.13 4.84 6.53
N SER A 86 13.26 4.79 5.20
CA SER A 86 14.43 4.38 4.42
C SER A 86 14.40 5.12 3.08
N GLU A 87 15.56 5.33 2.45
CA GLU A 87 15.65 6.06 1.18
C GLU A 87 14.95 5.34 0.02
N ALA A 88 15.13 4.02 -0.07
CA ALA A 88 14.51 3.20 -1.11
C ALA A 88 13.44 2.27 -0.52
N LEU A 89 12.42 1.98 -1.33
CA LEU A 89 11.47 0.89 -1.08
C LEU A 89 12.08 -0.45 -1.52
N HIS A 90 12.28 -1.37 -0.56
CA HIS A 90 12.54 -2.76 -0.89
C HIS A 90 11.27 -3.48 -1.39
N LEU A 91 11.43 -4.67 -1.98
CA LEU A 91 10.34 -5.43 -2.60
C LEU A 91 9.13 -5.61 -1.68
N GLY A 92 9.35 -5.97 -0.41
CA GLY A 92 8.27 -6.10 0.58
C GLY A 92 7.39 -4.84 0.76
N HIS A 93 7.93 -3.63 0.55
CA HIS A 93 7.14 -2.40 0.60
C HIS A 93 6.37 -2.13 -0.70
N LEU A 94 6.79 -2.71 -1.82
CA LEU A 94 6.14 -2.51 -3.13
C LEU A 94 4.88 -3.37 -3.28
N ILE A 95 4.80 -4.49 -2.57
CA ILE A 95 3.66 -5.41 -2.67
C ILE A 95 2.31 -4.71 -2.42
N PRO A 96 2.09 -3.96 -1.32
CA PRO A 96 0.83 -3.26 -1.12
C PRO A 96 0.50 -2.27 -2.25
N PHE A 97 1.52 -1.63 -2.84
CA PHE A 97 1.33 -0.70 -3.96
C PHE A 97 0.97 -1.41 -5.26
N MET A 98 1.64 -2.53 -5.58
CA MET A 98 1.30 -3.34 -6.76
C MET A 98 -0.13 -3.87 -6.68
N PHE A 99 -0.55 -4.33 -5.49
CA PHE A 99 -1.93 -4.76 -5.27
C PHE A 99 -2.93 -3.60 -5.36
N THR A 100 -2.63 -2.47 -4.73
CA THR A 100 -3.48 -1.27 -4.82
C THR A 100 -3.61 -0.79 -6.27
N LYS A 101 -2.54 -0.87 -7.06
CA LYS A 101 -2.53 -0.53 -8.49
C LYS A 101 -3.44 -1.46 -9.28
N TYR A 102 -3.38 -2.77 -9.00
CA TYR A 102 -4.31 -3.74 -9.60
C TYR A 102 -5.77 -3.40 -9.30
N LEU A 103 -6.10 -3.06 -8.04
CA LEU A 103 -7.47 -2.65 -7.67
C LEU A 103 -7.88 -1.34 -8.34
N GLN A 104 -6.98 -0.34 -8.42
CA GLN A 104 -7.25 0.92 -9.11
C GLN A 104 -7.56 0.67 -10.59
N ASP A 105 -6.82 -0.23 -11.24
CA ASP A 105 -7.05 -0.61 -12.63
C ASP A 105 -8.36 -1.38 -12.83
N ALA A 106 -8.73 -2.27 -11.91
CA ALA A 106 -9.95 -3.05 -12.00
C ALA A 106 -11.20 -2.18 -11.80
N PHE A 107 -11.23 -1.39 -10.73
CA PHE A 107 -12.40 -0.61 -10.34
C PHE A 107 -12.46 0.79 -10.95
N LYS A 108 -11.35 1.27 -11.53
CA LYS A 108 -11.27 2.60 -12.16
C LYS A 108 -11.60 3.77 -11.22
N VAL A 109 -11.33 3.60 -9.92
CA VAL A 109 -11.65 4.56 -8.84
C VAL A 109 -10.47 5.47 -8.45
N PRO A 110 -10.72 6.60 -7.76
CA PRO A 110 -9.67 7.41 -7.16
C PRO A 110 -8.84 6.64 -6.10
N LEU A 111 -7.58 7.01 -5.96
CA LEU A 111 -6.65 6.51 -4.95
C LEU A 111 -6.02 7.68 -4.18
N VAL A 112 -5.97 7.53 -2.87
CA VAL A 112 -5.29 8.45 -1.96
C VAL A 112 -4.15 7.72 -1.26
N ILE A 113 -2.94 8.27 -1.33
CA ILE A 113 -1.73 7.72 -0.68
C ILE A 113 -1.21 8.76 0.33
N GLN A 114 -1.19 8.39 1.61
CA GLN A 114 -0.64 9.23 2.67
C GLN A 114 0.82 8.90 2.94
N LEU A 115 1.67 9.91 3.02
CA LEU A 115 3.04 9.81 3.53
C LEU A 115 3.09 10.33 4.96
N THR A 116 3.19 9.43 5.93
CA THR A 116 3.14 9.72 7.38
C THR A 116 4.53 10.11 7.90
N ASP A 117 5.09 11.17 7.35
CA ASP A 117 6.43 11.67 7.65
C ASP A 117 6.54 12.33 9.03
N ASP A 118 5.43 12.87 9.55
CA ASP A 118 5.29 13.37 10.92
C ASP A 118 5.44 12.27 11.99
N GLU A 119 4.73 11.15 11.83
CA GLU A 119 4.80 10.00 12.73
C GLU A 119 6.23 9.43 12.74
N LYS A 120 6.89 9.35 11.57
CA LYS A 120 8.26 8.86 11.47
C LYS A 120 9.30 9.83 12.01
N CYS A 121 9.10 11.14 11.84
CA CYS A 121 9.90 12.18 12.48
C CYS A 121 9.94 11.97 14.00
N MET A 122 8.76 11.80 14.60
CA MET A 122 8.59 11.62 16.04
C MET A 122 9.17 10.29 16.54
N TRP A 123 8.98 9.19 15.80
CA TRP A 123 9.39 7.86 16.25
C TRP A 123 10.88 7.57 16.08
N LYS A 124 11.54 8.14 15.07
CA LYS A 124 12.96 7.88 14.77
C LYS A 124 13.91 9.02 15.16
N ASN A 125 13.40 10.09 15.81
CA ASN A 125 14.17 11.31 16.08
C ASN A 125 14.84 11.88 14.81
N LEU A 126 14.16 11.78 13.66
CA LEU A 126 14.61 12.41 12.43
C LEU A 126 14.29 13.91 12.48
N THR A 127 15.04 14.72 11.75
CA THR A 127 14.65 16.12 11.54
C THR A 127 13.48 16.18 10.55
N VAL A 128 12.71 17.26 10.59
CA VAL A 128 11.58 17.47 9.66
C VAL A 128 12.07 17.45 8.21
N GLU A 129 13.21 18.10 7.94
CA GLU A 129 13.80 18.18 6.60
C GLU A 129 14.17 16.80 6.07
N GLU A 130 14.72 15.94 6.92
CA GLU A 130 15.09 14.58 6.56
C GLU A 130 13.86 13.70 6.34
N SER A 131 12.85 13.79 7.21
CA SER A 131 11.57 13.09 7.01
C SER A 131 10.89 13.48 5.70
N GLN A 132 10.84 14.76 5.37
CA GLN A 132 10.31 15.25 4.10
C GLN A 132 11.16 14.81 2.89
N ARG A 133 12.49 14.76 3.03
CA ARG A 133 13.38 14.24 1.98
C ARG A 133 13.08 12.78 1.70
N LEU A 134 12.97 11.95 2.74
CA LEU A 134 12.61 10.54 2.62
C LEU A 134 11.21 10.35 2.04
N ALA A 135 10.24 11.18 2.43
CA ALA A 135 8.90 11.18 1.85
C ALA A 135 8.94 11.41 0.33
N ARG A 136 9.73 12.40 -0.12
CA ARG A 136 9.91 12.68 -1.55
C ARG A 136 10.56 11.52 -2.32
N GLU A 137 11.58 10.86 -1.77
CA GLU A 137 12.20 9.70 -2.43
C GLU A 137 11.23 8.50 -2.49
N ASN A 138 10.54 8.21 -1.40
CA ASN A 138 9.54 7.13 -1.38
C ASN A 138 8.38 7.43 -2.34
N ALA A 139 7.98 8.69 -2.50
CA ALA A 139 6.97 9.09 -3.48
C ALA A 139 7.39 8.75 -4.92
N LYS A 140 8.66 8.94 -5.28
CA LYS A 140 9.17 8.56 -6.61
C LYS A 140 9.04 7.05 -6.85
N ASP A 141 9.42 6.24 -5.87
CA ASP A 141 9.30 4.77 -5.95
C ASP A 141 7.83 4.33 -6.09
N ILE A 142 6.92 4.99 -5.36
CA ILE A 142 5.48 4.72 -5.45
C ILE A 142 4.94 5.10 -6.83
N ILE A 143 5.32 6.27 -7.37
CA ILE A 143 4.92 6.70 -8.71
C ILE A 143 5.44 5.72 -9.77
N ALA A 144 6.66 5.19 -9.59
CA ALA A 144 7.26 4.21 -10.48
C ALA A 144 6.50 2.87 -10.55
N CYS A 145 5.59 2.60 -9.61
CA CYS A 145 4.68 1.45 -9.67
C CYS A 145 3.60 1.58 -10.77
N GLY A 146 3.47 2.74 -11.41
CA GLY A 146 2.63 2.94 -12.59
C GLY A 146 1.14 3.14 -12.29
N PHE A 147 0.83 3.88 -11.23
CA PHE A 147 -0.53 4.33 -10.94
C PHE A 147 -1.04 5.34 -11.98
N ASP A 148 -2.37 5.44 -12.13
CA ASP A 148 -2.97 6.49 -12.96
C ASP A 148 -2.91 7.84 -12.24
N VAL A 149 -2.04 8.73 -12.75
CA VAL A 149 -1.82 10.06 -12.19
C VAL A 149 -3.07 10.94 -12.16
N SER A 150 -4.03 10.73 -13.07
CA SER A 150 -5.28 11.52 -13.12
C SER A 150 -6.25 11.15 -11.99
N ARG A 151 -6.03 10.01 -11.35
CA ARG A 151 -6.90 9.44 -10.29
C ARG A 151 -6.13 9.14 -9.01
N THR A 152 -4.88 9.58 -8.90
CA THR A 152 -4.04 9.33 -7.73
C THR A 152 -3.63 10.63 -7.08
N PHE A 153 -3.92 10.74 -5.78
CA PHE A 153 -3.51 11.86 -4.95
C PHE A 153 -2.55 11.37 -3.86
N ILE A 154 -1.33 11.90 -3.86
CA ILE A 154 -0.30 11.59 -2.85
C ILE A 154 -0.06 12.86 -2.03
N PHE A 155 -0.04 12.74 -0.70
CA PHE A 155 0.22 13.88 0.18
C PHE A 155 1.13 13.51 1.36
N SER A 156 1.89 14.48 1.84
CA SER A 156 2.67 14.43 3.09
C SER A 156 1.84 15.02 4.23
N ASP A 157 1.91 14.43 5.41
CA ASP A 157 1.20 14.94 6.59
C ASP A 157 1.74 16.31 7.02
N PHE A 158 3.06 16.53 6.95
CA PHE A 158 3.65 17.85 7.21
C PHE A 158 3.12 18.94 6.28
N ASP A 159 2.97 18.64 4.98
CA ASP A 159 2.54 19.63 3.98
C ASP A 159 1.02 19.84 3.98
N TYR A 160 0.23 18.84 4.40
CA TYR A 160 -1.24 18.88 4.30
C TYR A 160 -1.94 19.29 5.62
N VAL A 161 -1.33 19.02 6.79
CA VAL A 161 -1.93 19.32 8.11
C VAL A 161 -1.51 20.71 8.64
N GLY A 162 -0.47 21.33 8.08
CA GLY A 162 0.12 22.59 8.55
C GLY A 162 -0.20 23.85 7.73
N GLY A 163 -1.24 23.83 6.89
CA GLY A 163 -1.66 24.98 6.07
C GLY A 163 -2.09 26.21 6.86
#